data_AF-A0A376W3K1-F1
#
_entry.id   AF-A0A376W3K1-F1
#
_cell.length_a   1.000
_cell.length_b   1.000
_cell.length_c   1.000
_cell.angle_alpha   90.00
_cell.angle_beta   90.00
_cell.angle_gamma   90.00
#
_symmetry.space_group_name_H-M   'P 1'
#
loop_
_entity.id
_entity.type
_entity.pdbx_description
1 polymer ?
#
loop_
_entity_poly.entity_id
_entity_poly.type
_entity_poly.pdbx_seq_one_letter_code
_entity_poly.pdbx_strand_id
1 'polypeptide(L)'
;MNSCGGFLSRYGSYSTAQISAAMSYMFGANDGNSPDDIANTKLVVMFGNNPAETRMSGGGVTYYVEQARERSNARMIVIDPRYNDTAAGREDEWLPIRPGTDGALACAIAWVLITENMVDSAISRQILCWLR
;
A
#
# COMPACT_ATOMS: atom_id res chain seq x y z
N MET A 1 32.77 -16.92 -5.76
CA MET A 1 31.65 -16.81 -6.72
C MET A 1 32.05 -15.74 -7.72
N ASN A 2 32.38 -16.10 -8.96
CA ASN A 2 33.05 -15.19 -9.91
C ASN A 2 32.08 -14.13 -10.46
N SER A 3 32.37 -12.86 -10.20
CA SER A 3 31.58 -11.67 -10.57
C SER A 3 31.65 -11.30 -12.07
N CYS A 4 31.76 -12.27 -12.98
CA CYS A 4 31.92 -12.04 -14.42
C CYS A 4 30.71 -12.44 -15.28
N GLY A 5 29.51 -12.51 -14.67
CA GLY A 5 28.26 -12.77 -15.40
C GLY A 5 27.62 -11.47 -15.86
N GLY A 6 27.41 -11.30 -17.17
CA GLY A 6 26.57 -10.21 -17.69
C GLY A 6 25.13 -10.36 -17.20
N PHE A 7 24.57 -9.28 -16.66
CA PHE A 7 23.15 -9.21 -16.32
C PHE A 7 22.42 -8.40 -17.38
N LEU A 8 21.19 -8.81 -17.73
CA LEU A 8 20.32 -7.98 -18.56
C LEU A 8 19.86 -6.80 -17.70
N SER A 9 20.11 -5.56 -18.14
CA SER A 9 19.51 -4.36 -17.54
C SER A 9 18.01 -4.60 -17.36
N ARG A 10 17.50 -4.50 -16.12
CA ARG A 10 16.06 -4.60 -15.86
C ARG A 10 15.38 -3.39 -16.48
N TYR A 11 14.70 -3.57 -17.60
CA TYR A 11 13.87 -2.55 -18.22
C TYR A 11 12.39 -2.83 -17.89
N GLY A 12 11.79 -1.96 -17.08
CA GLY A 12 10.36 -2.01 -16.73
C GLY A 12 9.99 -3.11 -15.72
N SER A 13 9.83 -2.73 -14.45
CA SER A 13 8.99 -3.51 -13.52
C SER A 13 7.54 -3.17 -13.83
N TYR A 14 6.70 -4.17 -14.14
CA TYR A 14 5.27 -3.95 -14.43
C TYR A 14 4.63 -3.07 -13.34
N SER A 15 4.68 -3.53 -12.09
CA SER A 15 4.09 -2.83 -10.95
C SER A 15 4.68 -1.43 -10.73
N THR A 16 6.01 -1.30 -10.73
CA THR A 16 6.66 -0.01 -10.48
C THR A 16 6.39 1.01 -11.59
N ALA A 17 6.35 0.56 -12.85
CA ALA A 17 6.06 1.43 -13.99
C ALA A 17 4.59 1.91 -13.97
N GLN A 18 3.66 1.02 -13.63
CA GLN A 18 2.23 1.35 -13.51
C GLN A 18 1.99 2.34 -12.36
N ILE A 19 2.61 2.11 -11.20
CA ILE A 19 2.56 3.04 -10.05
C ILE A 19 3.14 4.39 -10.46
N SER A 20 4.33 4.43 -11.07
CA SER A 20 5.00 5.69 -11.44
C SER A 20 4.17 6.52 -12.42
N ALA A 21 3.51 5.85 -13.38
CA ALA A 21 2.59 6.51 -14.30
C ALA A 21 1.36 7.06 -13.56
N ALA A 22 0.69 6.25 -12.74
CA ALA A 22 -0.54 6.63 -12.05
C ALA A 22 -0.31 7.76 -11.02
N MET A 23 0.78 7.70 -10.24
CA MET A 23 1.06 8.64 -9.16
C MET A 23 1.17 10.08 -9.66
N SER A 24 1.73 10.29 -10.86
CA SER A 24 1.83 11.64 -11.45
C SER A 24 0.45 12.23 -11.79
N TYR A 25 -0.52 11.40 -12.20
CA TYR A 25 -1.89 11.86 -12.46
C TYR A 25 -2.70 12.06 -11.18
N MET A 26 -2.41 11.29 -10.13
CA MET A 26 -3.16 11.36 -8.86
C MET A 26 -2.63 12.42 -7.90
N PHE A 27 -1.30 12.55 -7.80
CA PHE A 27 -0.62 13.36 -6.77
C PHE A 27 0.38 14.38 -7.36
N GLY A 28 0.59 14.39 -8.68
CA GLY A 28 1.53 15.31 -9.36
C GLY A 28 3.01 14.90 -9.27
N ALA A 29 3.36 13.97 -8.39
CA ALA A 29 4.70 13.41 -8.23
C ALA A 29 4.62 11.96 -7.72
N ASN A 30 5.73 11.22 -7.80
CA ASN A 30 5.86 9.86 -7.28
C ASN A 30 6.64 9.86 -5.96
N ASP A 31 6.18 10.69 -5.01
CA ASP A 31 6.75 10.80 -3.67
C ASP A 31 5.82 10.14 -2.65
N GLY A 32 6.40 9.54 -1.62
CA GLY A 32 5.67 8.87 -0.55
C GLY A 32 6.45 8.88 0.76
N ASN A 33 5.78 8.53 1.85
CA ASN A 33 6.38 8.53 3.18
C ASN A 33 7.33 7.34 3.38
N SER A 34 8.31 7.48 4.28
CA SER A 34 9.12 6.37 4.75
C SER A 34 8.26 5.35 5.51
N PRO A 35 8.54 4.03 5.44
CA PRO A 35 7.90 3.04 6.29
C PRO A 35 7.96 3.35 7.80
N ASP A 36 8.97 4.10 8.26
CA ASP A 36 9.09 4.52 9.66
C ASP A 36 7.93 5.41 10.12
N ASP A 37 7.26 6.10 9.19
CA ASP A 37 6.14 7.00 9.49
C ASP A 37 4.88 6.26 9.95
N ILE A 38 4.86 4.92 9.82
CA ILE A 38 3.86 4.06 10.45
C ILE A 38 3.82 4.29 11.97
N ALA A 39 4.92 4.72 12.60
CA ALA A 39 4.98 5.06 14.02
C ALA A 39 4.03 6.20 14.42
N ASN A 40 3.60 7.04 13.46
CA ASN A 40 2.67 8.15 13.67
C ASN A 40 1.22 7.82 13.28
N THR A 41 0.94 6.57 12.91
CA THR A 41 -0.33 6.14 12.32
C THR A 41 -1.15 5.30 13.31
N LYS A 42 -2.48 5.31 13.18
CA LYS A 42 -3.38 4.45 13.99
C LYS A 42 -3.88 3.21 13.25
N LEU A 43 -3.86 3.24 11.92
CA LEU A 43 -4.36 2.18 11.04
C LEU A 43 -3.46 2.06 9.80
N VAL A 44 -2.96 0.85 9.57
CA VAL A 44 -2.22 0.45 8.37
C VAL A 44 -3.11 -0.44 7.53
N VAL A 45 -3.34 -0.08 6.27
CA VAL A 45 -4.10 -0.92 5.32
C VAL A 45 -3.19 -1.28 4.15
N MET A 46 -2.95 -2.57 3.95
CA MET A 46 -2.12 -3.09 2.88
C MET A 46 -2.99 -3.66 1.76
N PHE A 47 -3.17 -2.90 0.68
CA PHE A 47 -3.86 -3.34 -0.54
C PHE A 47 -2.91 -4.08 -1.47
N GLY A 48 -3.06 -5.40 -1.58
CA GLY A 48 -2.27 -6.24 -2.50
C GLY A 48 -0.75 -6.09 -2.35
N ASN A 49 -0.30 -5.61 -1.18
CA ASN A 49 1.10 -5.31 -0.91
C ASN A 49 1.72 -6.45 -0.12
N ASN A 50 2.80 -7.02 -0.66
CA ASN A 50 3.46 -8.18 -0.08
C ASN A 50 4.98 -7.95 0.08
N PRO A 51 5.41 -7.02 0.95
CA PRO A 51 6.81 -6.71 1.18
C PRO A 51 7.62 -7.92 1.67
N ALA A 52 7.02 -8.85 2.41
CA ALA A 52 7.71 -10.04 2.92
C ALA A 52 8.25 -10.93 1.79
N GLU A 53 7.54 -11.08 0.67
CA GLU A 53 8.00 -11.86 -0.49
C GLU A 53 8.74 -10.99 -1.52
N THR A 54 8.29 -9.76 -1.74
CA THR A 54 8.77 -8.94 -2.86
C THR A 54 9.99 -8.08 -2.53
N ARG A 55 10.29 -7.87 -1.26
CA ARG A 55 11.39 -7.01 -0.78
C ARG A 55 12.39 -7.75 0.11
N MET A 56 12.60 -9.04 -0.18
CA MET A 56 13.53 -9.93 0.55
C MET A 56 15.02 -9.61 0.41
N SER A 57 15.42 -8.56 -0.33
CA SER A 57 16.83 -8.22 -0.63
C SER A 57 17.67 -7.76 0.59
N GLY A 58 17.19 -7.95 1.83
CA GLY A 58 17.89 -7.54 3.06
C GLY A 58 17.67 -6.09 3.48
N GLY A 59 16.87 -5.31 2.74
CA GLY A 59 16.55 -3.91 3.06
C GLY A 59 15.60 -3.72 4.26
N GLY A 60 15.25 -4.79 4.98
CA GLY A 60 14.54 -4.72 6.26
C GLY A 60 13.14 -4.12 6.22
N VAL A 61 12.51 -3.90 5.06
CA VAL A 61 11.22 -3.19 4.97
C VAL A 61 10.15 -3.81 5.88
N THR A 62 10.02 -5.14 5.89
CA THR A 62 9.11 -5.84 6.81
C THR A 62 9.48 -5.59 8.28
N TYR A 63 10.78 -5.56 8.60
CA TYR A 63 11.26 -5.26 9.95
C TYR A 63 10.97 -3.82 10.39
N TYR A 64 11.11 -2.84 9.49
CA TYR A 64 10.75 -1.44 9.78
C TYR A 64 9.25 -1.27 9.99
N VAL A 65 8.44 -1.93 9.17
CA VAL A 65 6.98 -1.94 9.33
C VAL A 65 6.59 -2.49 10.70
N GLU A 66 7.13 -3.64 11.10
CA GLU A 66 6.84 -4.23 12.42
C GLU A 66 7.29 -3.31 13.56
N GLN A 67 8.53 -2.79 13.53
CA GLN A 67 9.01 -1.88 14.57
C GLN A 67 8.18 -0.60 14.68
N ALA A 68 7.83 0.01 13.55
CA ALA A 68 7.03 1.23 13.54
C ALA A 68 5.61 0.94 14.04
N ARG A 69 5.07 -0.25 13.72
CA ARG A 69 3.78 -0.71 14.23
C ARG A 69 3.81 -0.99 15.73
N GLU A 70 4.86 -1.62 16.25
CA GLU A 70 5.05 -1.84 17.70
C GLU A 70 5.05 -0.52 18.48
N ARG A 71 5.68 0.52 17.92
CA ARG A 71 5.72 1.86 18.54
C ARG A 71 4.38 2.57 18.52
N SER A 72 3.62 2.43 17.43
CA SER A 72 2.32 3.10 17.24
C SER A 72 1.13 2.34 17.83
N ASN A 73 1.26 1.03 18.04
CA ASN A 73 0.14 0.10 18.21
C ASN A 73 -0.92 0.25 17.11
N ALA A 74 -0.49 0.56 15.89
CA ALA A 74 -1.40 0.71 14.76
C ALA A 74 -2.06 -0.62 14.42
N ARG A 75 -3.38 -0.60 14.23
CA ARG A 75 -4.10 -1.76 13.69
C ARG A 75 -3.66 -2.00 12.24
N MET A 76 -3.42 -3.23 11.84
CA MET A 76 -2.99 -3.61 10.50
C MET A 76 -4.01 -4.53 9.83
N ILE A 77 -4.51 -4.09 8.67
CA ILE A 77 -5.43 -4.85 7.82
C ILE A 77 -4.71 -5.19 6.52
N VAL A 78 -4.69 -6.47 6.15
CA VAL A 78 -4.14 -6.93 4.87
C VAL A 78 -5.25 -7.38 3.95
N ILE A 79 -5.31 -6.78 2.76
CA ILE A 79 -6.31 -7.08 1.73
C ILE A 79 -5.58 -7.75 0.57
N ASP A 80 -5.68 -9.07 0.48
CA ASP A 80 -5.01 -9.86 -0.55
C ASP A 80 -5.82 -11.14 -0.83
N PRO A 81 -5.96 -11.57 -2.10
CA PRO A 81 -6.59 -12.85 -2.43
C PRO A 81 -5.90 -14.05 -1.77
N ARG A 82 -4.62 -13.94 -1.42
CA ARG A 82 -3.82 -14.99 -0.79
C ARG A 82 -3.44 -14.58 0.62
N TYR A 83 -3.51 -15.53 1.54
CA TYR A 83 -2.85 -15.40 2.84
C TYR A 83 -1.35 -15.58 2.63
N ASN A 84 -0.66 -14.46 2.40
CA ASN A 84 0.73 -14.40 1.94
C ASN A 84 1.71 -14.22 3.11
N ASP A 85 3.04 -14.23 2.85
CA ASP A 85 4.02 -14.15 3.95
C ASP A 85 3.98 -12.82 4.71
N THR A 86 3.42 -11.76 4.12
CA THR A 86 3.24 -10.48 4.83
C THR A 86 2.09 -10.59 5.83
N ALA A 87 1.01 -11.24 5.44
CA ALA A 87 -0.14 -11.56 6.29
C ALA A 87 0.09 -12.80 7.17
N ALA A 88 1.29 -13.35 7.31
CA ALA A 88 1.47 -14.58 8.09
C ALA A 88 1.49 -14.32 9.61
N GLY A 89 0.38 -13.81 10.17
CA GLY A 89 0.18 -13.57 11.60
C GLY A 89 0.75 -12.26 12.13
N ARG A 90 1.07 -11.30 11.24
CA ARG A 90 1.55 -9.96 11.61
C ARG A 90 0.42 -8.94 11.65
N GLU A 91 -0.60 -9.17 10.85
CA GLU A 91 -1.83 -8.41 10.72
C GLU A 91 -2.80 -8.69 11.87
N ASP A 92 -3.68 -7.72 12.13
CA ASP A 92 -4.83 -7.91 13.01
C ASP A 92 -6.03 -8.50 12.25
N GLU A 93 -6.10 -8.26 10.94
CA GLU A 93 -7.17 -8.76 10.08
C GLU A 93 -6.67 -9.01 8.66
N TRP A 94 -7.05 -10.16 8.11
CA TRP A 94 -6.89 -10.48 6.70
C TRP A 94 -8.24 -10.54 6.01
N LEU A 95 -8.38 -9.76 4.93
CA LEU A 95 -9.58 -9.68 4.10
C LEU A 95 -9.31 -10.31 2.73
N PRO A 96 -9.83 -11.52 2.47
CA PRO A 96 -9.71 -12.15 1.16
C PRO A 96 -10.57 -11.42 0.13
N ILE A 97 -9.93 -10.94 -0.93
CA ILE A 97 -10.61 -10.28 -2.06
C ILE A 97 -10.51 -11.14 -3.32
N ARG A 98 -11.52 -11.06 -4.20
CA ARG A 98 -11.43 -11.67 -5.53
C ARG A 98 -10.41 -10.89 -6.39
N PRO A 99 -9.45 -11.56 -7.07
CA PRO A 99 -8.50 -10.87 -7.94
C PRO A 99 -9.20 -9.96 -8.96
N GLY A 100 -8.72 -8.72 -9.10
CA GLY A 100 -9.26 -7.71 -10.02
C GLY A 100 -10.51 -6.98 -9.51
N THR A 101 -10.89 -7.14 -8.23
CA THR A 101 -12.04 -6.43 -7.63
C THR A 101 -11.64 -5.36 -6.61
N ASP A 102 -10.36 -5.02 -6.54
CA ASP A 102 -9.78 -3.98 -5.68
C ASP A 102 -10.35 -2.59 -5.99
N GLY A 103 -10.56 -2.25 -7.27
CA GLY A 103 -11.23 -1.01 -7.66
C GLY A 103 -12.67 -0.93 -7.15
N ALA A 104 -13.42 -2.04 -7.20
CA ALA A 104 -14.78 -2.09 -6.67
C ALA A 104 -14.80 -1.93 -5.14
N LEU A 105 -13.84 -2.55 -4.43
CA LEU A 105 -13.68 -2.38 -3.00
C LEU A 105 -13.33 -0.93 -2.62
N ALA A 106 -12.40 -0.30 -3.34
CA ALA A 106 -12.03 1.10 -3.11
C ALA A 106 -13.24 2.04 -3.32
N CYS A 107 -14.03 1.82 -4.38
CA CYS A 107 -15.27 2.56 -4.61
C CYS A 107 -16.29 2.35 -3.50
N ALA A 108 -16.45 1.11 -3.00
CA ALA A 108 -17.36 0.81 -1.91
C ALA A 108 -16.94 1.49 -0.59
N ILE A 109 -15.63 1.49 -0.28
CA ILE A 109 -15.09 2.20 0.89
C ILE A 109 -15.36 3.71 0.76
N ALA A 110 -15.07 4.29 -0.41
CA ALA A 110 -15.34 5.70 -0.66
C ALA A 110 -16.83 6.04 -0.53
N TRP A 111 -17.71 5.18 -1.06
CA TRP A 111 -19.16 5.34 -0.93
C TRP A 111 -19.58 5.43 0.53
N VAL A 112 -19.18 4.46 1.36
CA VAL A 112 -19.51 4.44 2.80
C VAL A 112 -18.99 5.69 3.51
N LEU A 113 -17.73 6.07 3.28
CA LEU A 113 -17.13 7.26 3.89
C LEU A 113 -17.92 8.53 3.56
N ILE A 114 -18.38 8.66 2.31
CA ILE A 114 -19.17 9.81 1.85
C ILE A 114 -20.58 9.78 2.43
N THR A 115 -21.28 8.65 2.34
CA THR A 115 -22.68 8.55 2.75
C THR A 115 -22.87 8.62 4.26
N GLU A 116 -21.88 8.16 5.04
CA GLU A 116 -21.89 8.21 6.50
C GLU A 116 -21.22 9.48 7.05
N ASN A 117 -20.86 10.44 6.18
CA ASN A 117 -20.26 11.72 6.55
C ASN A 117 -18.96 11.58 7.38
N MET A 118 -18.12 10.60 7.02
CA MET A 118 -16.83 10.31 7.65
C MET A 118 -15.65 10.98 6.93
N VAL A 119 -15.90 11.64 5.79
CA VAL A 119 -14.87 12.39 5.04
C VAL A 119 -14.64 13.74 5.69
N ASP A 120 -13.36 14.09 5.89
CA ASP A 120 -12.99 15.43 6.32
C ASP A 120 -13.50 16.48 5.30
N SER A 121 -14.27 17.45 5.80
CA SER A 121 -14.94 18.47 4.99
C SER A 121 -13.99 19.39 4.20
N ALA A 122 -12.71 19.48 4.58
CA ALA A 122 -11.70 20.21 3.84
C ALA A 122 -11.20 19.42 2.62
N ILE A 123 -10.96 18.11 2.79
CA ILE A 123 -10.51 17.20 1.73
C ILE A 123 -11.65 16.94 0.72
N SER A 124 -12.88 16.78 1.20
CA SER A 124 -14.07 16.55 0.36
C SER A 124 -14.26 17.64 -0.71
N ARG A 125 -14.04 18.91 -0.36
CA ARG A 125 -14.13 20.03 -1.31
C ARG A 125 -13.06 19.99 -2.39
N GLN A 126 -11.85 19.55 -2.05
CA GLN A 126 -10.77 19.41 -3.02
C GLN A 126 -11.09 18.34 -4.05
N ILE A 127 -11.57 17.16 -3.62
CA ILE A 127 -11.90 16.04 -4.51
C ILE A 127 -13.11 16.38 -5.40
N LEU A 128 -14.15 17.01 -4.85
CA LEU A 128 -15.35 17.36 -5.62
C LEU A 128 -15.11 18.44 -6.68
N CYS A 129 -14.12 19.32 -6.49
CA CYS A 129 -13.73 20.30 -7.51
C CYS A 129 -13.13 19.65 -8.77
N TRP A 130 -12.60 18.42 -8.71
CA TRP A 130 -12.11 17.67 -9.88
C TRP A 130 -13.24 17.02 -10.71
N LEU A 131 -14.45 16.95 -10.17
CA LEU A 131 -15.62 16.33 -10.81
C LEU A 131 -16.60 17.36 -11.40
N ARG A 132 -16.25 18.64 -11.41
CA ARG A 132 -16.95 19.73 -12.11
C ARG A 132 -16.10 20.28 -13.24
#